data_AF-A0A538DVC7-F1
#
_entry.id   AF-A0A538DVC7-F1
#
_cell.length_a   1.000
_cell.length_b   1.000
_cell.length_c   1.000
_cell.angle_alpha   90.00
_cell.angle_beta   90.00
_cell.angle_gamma   90.00
#
_symmetry.space_group_name_H-M   'P 1'
#
loop_
_entity.id
_entity.type
_entity.pdbx_description
1 polymer ?
#
loop_
_entity_poly.entity_id
_entity_poly.type
_entity_poly.pdbx_seq_one_letter_code
_entity_poly.pdbx_strand_id
1 'polypeptide(L)' 'LAVVQDGDVIAIDVDEGTLVVELDDRELAKRLLGWQPPPPRYDVGVFARYRALVSSASDGAVLVPPA' A
#
# COMPACT_ATOMS: atom_id res chain seq x y z
N LEU A 1 3.10 3.66 -0.27
CA LEU A 1 2.07 4.72 -0.32
C LEU A 1 1.53 5.13 1.06
N ALA A 2 1.31 4.20 1.99
CA ALA A 2 0.51 4.46 3.21
C ALA A 2 1.05 5.50 4.23
N VAL A 3 2.19 6.16 3.95
CA VAL A 3 2.87 7.13 4.82
C VAL A 3 3.13 8.49 4.16
N VAL A 4 2.58 8.70 2.96
CA VAL A 4 2.57 10.01 2.29
C VAL A 4 1.67 10.97 3.08
N GLN A 5 2.10 12.22 3.18
CA GLN A 5 1.41 13.28 3.92
C GLN A 5 1.19 14.50 3.01
N ASP A 6 0.26 15.38 3.39
CA ASP A 6 -0.01 16.61 2.65
C ASP A 6 1.24 17.49 2.61
N GLY A 7 1.59 17.93 1.40
CA GLY A 7 2.79 18.74 1.15
C GLY A 7 4.03 17.93 0.74
N ASP A 8 3.99 16.60 0.78
CA ASP A 8 5.06 15.78 0.19
C ASP A 8 5.09 15.98 -1.34
N VAL A 9 6.30 16.09 -1.91
CA VAL A 9 6.49 16.20 -3.36
C VAL A 9 6.52 14.81 -3.98
N ILE A 10 5.72 14.61 -5.03
CA ILE A 10 5.64 13.36 -5.79
C ILE A 10 6.13 13.64 -7.21
N ALA A 11 7.21 12.96 -7.60
CA ALA A 11 7.73 12.94 -8.95
C ALA A 11 7.09 11.80 -9.74
N ILE A 12 6.52 12.14 -10.90
CA ILE A 12 5.93 11.19 -11.84
C ILE A 12 6.66 11.36 -13.16
N ASP A 13 7.37 10.32 -13.57
CA ASP A 13 8.01 10.26 -14.88
C ASP A 13 7.33 9.17 -15.71
N VAL A 14 6.66 9.57 -16.79
CA VAL A 14 5.95 8.64 -17.68
C VAL A 14 6.90 7.96 -18.66
N ASP A 15 7.97 8.65 -19.05
CA ASP A 15 8.94 8.13 -20.02
C ASP A 15 9.82 7.07 -19.35
N GLU A 16 10.22 7.30 -18.10
CA GLU A 16 10.92 6.30 -17.28
C GLU A 16 9.99 5.30 -16.58
N GLY A 17 8.69 5.60 -16.48
CA GLY A 17 7.71 4.76 -15.80
C GLY A 17 7.88 4.73 -14.28
N THR A 18 8.35 5.83 -13.69
CA THR A 18 8.66 5.94 -12.26
C THR A 18 7.63 6.77 -11.51
N LEU A 19 7.42 6.40 -10.25
CA LEU A 19 6.57 7.11 -9.30
C LEU A 19 7.31 7.16 -7.96
N VAL A 20 7.86 8.33 -7.63
CA VAL A 20 8.75 8.51 -6.48
C VAL A 20 8.22 9.62 -5.59
N VAL A 21 8.30 9.44 -4.27
CA VAL A 21 8.10 10.51 -3.30
C VAL A 21 9.47 11.10 -2.97
N GLU A 22 9.63 12.42 -3.08
CA GLU A 22 10.89 13.11 -2.82
C GLU A 22 11.10 13.30 -1.30
N LEU A 23 11.34 12.19 -0.61
CA LEU A 23 11.66 12.14 0.81
C LEU A 23 13.00 11.43 1.00
N ASP A 24 13.76 11.87 2.00
CA ASP A 24 14.95 11.16 2.44
C ASP A 24 14.56 9.79 3.04
N ASP A 25 15.37 8.76 2.78
CA ASP A 25 15.15 7.39 3.24
C ASP A 25 14.96 7.30 4.77
N ARG A 26 15.63 8.17 5.54
CA ARG A 26 15.52 8.20 7.00
C ARG A 26 14.14 8.66 7.45
N GLU A 27 13.57 9.66 6.77
CA GLU A 27 12.24 10.16 7.09
C GLU A 27 11.18 9.14 6.67
N LEU A 28 11.34 8.50 5.50
CA LEU A 28 10.45 7.44 5.07
C LEU A 28 10.45 6.26 6.05
N ALA A 29 11.62 5.80 6.48
CA ALA A 29 11.77 4.73 7.48
C ALA A 29 11.12 5.12 8.82
N LYS A 30 11.31 6.36 9.28
CA LYS A 30 10.70 6.88 10.51
C LYS A 30 9.17 6.87 10.43
N ARG A 31 8.59 7.31 9.31
CA ARG A 31 7.13 7.29 9.13
C ARG A 31 6.58 5.86 9.06
N LEU A 32 7.31 4.94 8.42
CA LEU A 32 6.94 3.52 8.37
C LEU A 32 6.93 2.86 9.75
N LEU A 33 7.87 3.22 10.62
CA LEU A 33 7.90 2.70 12.01
C LEU A 33 6.66 3.10 12.82
N GLY A 34 6.07 4.26 12.54
CA GLY A 34 4.86 4.74 13.20
C GLY A 34 3.56 4.27 12.54
N TRP A 35 3.64 3.61 11.39
CA TRP A 35 2.46 3.27 10.60
C TRP A 35 1.71 2.08 11.18
N GLN A 36 0.38 2.19 11.25
CA GLN A 36 -0.51 1.10 11.60
C GLN A 36 -1.58 0.94 10.53
N PRO A 37 -1.93 -0.30 10.15
CA PRO A 37 -2.99 -0.55 9.18
C PRO A 37 -4.34 -0.06 9.73
N PRO A 38 -5.16 0.62 8.91
CA PRO A 38 -6.49 1.05 9.34
C PRO A 38 -7.40 -0.17 9.62
N PRO A 39 -8.41 -0.02 10.49
CA PRO A 39 -9.37 -1.08 10.72
C PRO A 39 -10.13 -1.39 9.41
N PRO A 40 -10.40 -2.69 9.14
CA PRO A 40 -11.16 -3.09 7.97
C PRO A 40 -12.60 -2.55 8.05
N ARG A 41 -13.15 -2.17 6.89
CA ARG A 41 -14.53 -1.70 6.79
C ARG A 41 -15.58 -2.82 6.99
N TYR A 42 -15.20 -4.05 6.66
CA TYR A 42 -16.04 -5.23 6.77
C TYR A 42 -15.26 -6.37 7.41
N ASP A 43 -15.68 -6.77 8.61
CA ASP A 43 -15.05 -7.84 9.38
C ASP A 43 -15.62 -9.23 9.10
N VAL A 44 -16.78 -9.31 8.45
CA VAL A 44 -17.46 -10.57 8.15
C VAL A 44 -17.95 -10.64 6.71
N GLY A 45 -18.40 -11.83 6.31
CA GLY A 45 -19.00 -12.06 4.99
C GLY A 45 -17.99 -12.09 3.86
N VAL A 46 -18.46 -11.86 2.63
CA VAL A 46 -17.67 -12.06 1.42
C VAL A 46 -16.44 -11.15 1.34
N PHE A 47 -16.53 -9.91 1.86
CA PHE A 47 -15.41 -8.96 1.84
C PHE A 47 -14.32 -9.32 2.86
N ALA A 48 -14.69 -9.92 4.00
CA ALA A 48 -13.71 -10.45 4.94
C ALA A 48 -12.95 -11.64 4.33
N ARG A 49 -13.63 -12.51 3.58
CA ARG A 49 -12.98 -13.58 2.84
C ARG A 49 -12.07 -13.04 1.72
N TYR A 50 -12.55 -12.06 0.95
CA TYR A 50 -11.77 -11.46 -0.13
C TYR A 50 -10.47 -10.83 0.39
N ARG A 51 -10.57 -9.98 1.44
CA ARG A 51 -9.39 -9.31 2.03
C ARG A 51 -8.33 -10.30 2.53
N ALA A 52 -8.77 -11.47 2.98
CA ALA A 52 -7.90 -12.48 3.55
C ALA A 52 -7.15 -13.30 2.48
N LEU A 53 -7.63 -13.32 1.24
CA LEU A 53 -7.15 -14.23 0.19
C LEU A 53 -6.61 -13.51 -1.04
N VAL A 54 -6.95 -12.24 -1.26
CA VAL A 54 -6.53 -11.49 -2.45
C VAL A 54 -5.03 -11.22 -2.43
N SER A 55 -4.35 -11.50 -3.55
CA SER A 55 -2.94 -11.17 -3.77
C SER A 55 -2.74 -9.70 -4.15
N SER A 56 -1.48 -9.27 -4.30
CA SER A 56 -1.18 -7.93 -4.81
C SER A 56 -1.77 -7.73 -6.20
N ALA A 57 -2.12 -6.49 -6.54
CA ALA A 57 -2.56 -6.13 -7.90
C ALA A 57 -1.47 -6.43 -8.95
N SER A 58 -0.19 -6.30 -8.57
CA SER A 58 0.95 -6.69 -9.42
C SER A 58 0.97 -8.18 -9.75
N ASP A 59 0.37 -9.01 -8.89
CA ASP A 59 0.21 -10.46 -9.09
C ASP A 59 -1.18 -10.81 -9.69
N GLY A 60 -1.93 -9.80 -10.16
CA GLY A 60 -3.24 -9.98 -10.79
C GLY A 60 -4.43 -10.03 -9.83
N ALA A 61 -4.25 -9.73 -8.54
CA ALA A 61 -5.32 -9.72 -7.52
C ALA A 61 -6.13 -11.04 -7.46
N VAL A 62 -5.46 -12.16 -7.67
CA VAL A 62 -6.08 -13.50 -7.61
C VAL A 62 -6.32 -13.92 -6.16
N LEU A 63 -7.27 -14.84 -5.95
CA LEU A 63 -7.52 -15.42 -4.64
C LEU A 63 -6.60 -16.63 -4.43
N VAL A 64 -5.72 -16.55 -3.44
CA VAL A 64 -4.79 -17.62 -3.09
C VAL A 64 -5.34 -18.40 -1.89
N PRO A 65 -5.56 -19.73 -2.01
CA PRO A 65 -5.96 -20.55 -0.87
C PRO A 65 -4.87 -20.55 0.22
N PRO A 66 -5.24 -20.58 1.51
CA PRO A 66 -4.26 -20.77 2.57
C PRO A 66 -3.56 -22.13 2.40
N ALA A 67 -2.26 -22.17 2.71
CA ALA A 67 -1.47 -23.40 2.74
C ALA A 67 -1.94 -24.35 3.85
#